data_AF-A0A9E4BCI9-F1
#
_entry.id   AF-A0A9E4BCI9-F1
#
_cell.length_a   1.000
_cell.length_b   1.000
_cell.length_c   1.000
_cell.angle_alpha   90.00
_cell.angle_beta   90.00
_cell.angle_gamma   90.00
#
_symmetry.space_group_name_H-M   'P 1'
#
loop_
_entity.id
_entity.type
_entity.pdbx_description
1 polymer ?
#
loop_
_entity_poly.entity_id
_entity_poly.type
_entity_poly.pdbx_seq_one_letter_code
_entity_poly.pdbx_strand_id
1 'polypeptide(L)'
;LEAAKALVDMGLETTVVEFNTRLMPRQIDDAASSLLVEEIEALGVEVLLGKGVQRFLGDDKVTAVSFGDDEERAFDMVVISTGIRPRDELARECGLEIGERGGVVVNDALTTSDPHIYAIGEVALHRGITYGLVAPGYDMAAILAERLCGPENPVFTSGDFSTKLKLMGVDVANFGDAFGQTPGSRVIYFHSDVARVYKRLTVSGEHLLGGMLVGDASEYNHFLQMVKNKTPLPGDPHELNGKAVGFNPHDLPDDAQICSCNNVAKGALVRAVAEGYTQLGPLKDATRAGTGCGGCIPLVTDILNAELAAQGLEVNTHLCEHFSYSRRQNQPRQALRRLAVPLWPRTRLRDLQTRSRLYLS
;
A
#
# COMPACT_ATOMS: atom_id res chain seq x y z
N LEU A 1 6.26 7.55 9.08
CA LEU A 1 6.33 8.19 7.74
C LEU A 1 5.02 8.90 7.37
N GLU A 2 3.86 8.25 7.40
CA GLU A 2 2.57 8.94 7.13
C GLU A 2 2.29 10.08 8.13
N ALA A 3 2.56 9.86 9.42
CA ALA A 3 2.47 10.93 10.42
C ALA A 3 3.38 12.12 10.08
N ALA A 4 4.62 11.88 9.64
CA ALA A 4 5.53 12.94 9.20
C ALA A 4 4.96 13.73 8.02
N LYS A 5 4.29 13.06 7.06
CA LYS A 5 3.58 13.76 5.98
C LYS A 5 2.54 14.73 6.51
N ALA A 6 1.72 14.28 7.46
CA ALA A 6 0.67 15.10 8.04
C ALA A 6 1.26 16.34 8.74
N LEU A 7 2.37 16.18 9.45
CA LEU A 7 3.08 17.30 10.10
C LEU A 7 3.62 18.31 9.08
N VAL A 8 4.24 17.84 8.00
CA VAL A 8 4.69 18.70 6.89
C VAL A 8 3.52 19.42 6.23
N ASP A 9 2.40 18.73 6.00
CA ASP A 9 1.20 19.34 5.41
C ASP A 9 0.55 20.39 6.32
N MET A 10 0.79 20.29 7.63
CA MET A 10 0.45 21.32 8.62
C MET A 10 1.46 22.47 8.69
N GLY A 11 2.56 22.40 7.93
CA GLY A 11 3.60 23.43 7.87
C GLY A 11 4.63 23.36 9.01
N LEU A 12 4.77 22.19 9.65
CA LEU A 12 5.71 22.00 10.76
C LEU A 12 7.06 21.48 10.26
N GLU A 13 8.15 22.00 10.83
CA GLU A 13 9.47 21.39 10.70
C GLU A 13 9.43 19.99 11.31
N THR A 14 9.83 19.00 10.52
CA THR A 14 9.58 17.59 10.84
C THR A 14 10.86 16.79 10.68
N THR A 15 11.23 16.05 11.72
CA THR A 15 12.33 15.09 11.72
C THR A 15 11.78 13.68 11.96
N VAL A 16 12.19 12.72 11.15
CA VAL A 16 11.92 11.29 11.35
C VAL A 16 13.14 10.65 11.98
N VAL A 17 12.97 10.05 13.15
CA VAL A 17 14.01 9.30 13.85
C VAL A 17 13.75 7.80 13.68
N GLU A 18 14.73 7.07 13.17
CA GLU A 18 14.71 5.62 12.99
C GLU A 18 15.91 5.00 13.70
N PHE A 19 15.63 4.00 14.54
CA PHE A 19 16.65 3.28 15.29
C PHE A 19 17.53 2.42 14.37
N ASN A 20 16.94 1.83 13.33
CA ASN A 20 17.66 1.01 12.37
C ASN A 20 18.52 1.87 11.44
N THR A 21 19.50 1.25 10.79
CA THR A 21 20.38 1.91 9.81
C THR A 21 19.67 2.23 8.49
N ARG A 22 18.38 1.91 8.36
CA ARG A 22 17.56 2.13 7.18
C ARG A 22 16.07 2.26 7.54
N LEU A 23 15.31 2.93 6.67
CA LEU A 23 13.85 2.98 6.75
C LEU A 23 13.24 1.65 6.32
N MET A 24 12.11 1.29 6.94
CA MET A 24 11.32 0.11 6.59
C MET A 24 12.13 -1.20 6.48
N PRO A 25 12.95 -1.54 7.50
CA PRO A 25 13.95 -2.59 7.39
C PRO A 25 13.38 -3.99 7.15
N ARG A 26 12.09 -4.19 7.44
CA ARG A 26 11.35 -5.44 7.22
C ARG A 26 10.76 -5.55 5.80
N GLN A 27 10.68 -4.46 5.05
CA GLN A 27 9.96 -4.39 3.78
C GLN A 27 10.88 -4.11 2.59
N ILE A 28 11.97 -3.35 2.79
CA ILE A 28 12.87 -2.94 1.71
C ILE A 28 14.35 -3.12 2.10
N ASP A 29 15.19 -3.21 1.08
CA ASP A 29 16.65 -3.30 1.22
C ASP A 29 17.33 -1.93 1.36
N ASP A 30 18.66 -1.92 1.48
CA ASP A 30 19.45 -0.69 1.71
C ASP A 30 19.38 0.28 0.53
N ALA A 31 19.40 -0.22 -0.71
CA ALA A 31 19.35 0.61 -1.91
C ALA A 31 17.98 1.27 -2.06
N ALA A 32 16.91 0.49 -1.87
CA ALA A 32 15.53 0.98 -1.84
C ALA A 32 15.32 2.00 -0.72
N SER A 33 15.86 1.75 0.48
CA SER A 33 15.76 2.71 1.59
C SER A 33 16.52 3.99 1.32
N SER A 34 17.70 3.93 0.69
CA SER A 34 18.50 5.13 0.38
C SER A 34 17.72 6.06 -0.55
N LEU A 35 17.11 5.50 -1.60
CA LEU A 35 16.23 6.24 -2.50
C LEU A 35 15.03 6.86 -1.76
N LEU A 36 14.41 6.11 -0.86
CA LEU A 36 13.27 6.57 -0.06
C LEU A 36 13.65 7.73 0.88
N VAL A 37 14.82 7.67 1.52
CA VAL A 37 15.35 8.76 2.36
C VAL A 37 15.49 10.03 1.54
N GLU A 38 16.16 9.95 0.38
CA GLU A 38 16.36 11.11 -0.50
C GLU A 38 15.03 11.72 -0.96
N GLU A 39 14.01 10.90 -1.27
CA GLU A 39 12.68 11.40 -1.62
C GLU A 39 12.00 12.11 -0.43
N ILE A 40 12.12 11.57 0.78
CA ILE A 40 11.52 12.15 1.99
C ILE A 40 12.21 13.48 2.33
N GLU A 41 13.52 13.54 2.22
CA GLU A 41 14.30 14.76 2.45
C GLU A 41 14.00 15.85 1.41
N ALA A 42 13.78 15.47 0.15
CA ALA A 42 13.32 16.39 -0.90
C ALA A 42 11.96 17.03 -0.59
N LEU A 43 11.17 16.45 0.32
CA LEU A 43 9.89 16.99 0.79
C LEU A 43 10.03 17.84 2.06
N GLY A 44 11.26 18.09 2.53
CA GLY A 44 11.54 18.94 3.69
C GLY A 44 11.48 18.21 5.03
N VAL A 45 11.58 16.89 5.04
CA VAL A 45 11.68 16.09 6.28
C VAL A 45 13.12 15.66 6.49
N GLU A 46 13.69 16.00 7.63
CA GLU A 46 15.00 15.48 8.02
C GLU A 46 14.87 14.02 8.45
N VAL A 47 15.78 13.15 8.03
CA VAL A 47 15.78 11.73 8.44
C VAL A 47 17.05 11.41 9.24
N LEU A 48 16.85 10.93 10.46
CA LEU A 48 17.91 10.48 11.36
C LEU A 48 17.88 8.96 11.49
N LEU A 49 18.75 8.28 10.75
CA LEU A 49 18.92 6.82 10.80
C LEU A 49 19.93 6.41 11.87
N GLY A 50 19.80 5.19 12.40
CA GLY A 50 20.71 4.66 13.41
C GLY A 50 20.63 5.42 14.75
N LYS A 51 19.59 6.24 14.96
CA LYS A 51 19.46 7.11 16.12
C LYS A 51 18.43 6.54 17.10
N GLY A 52 18.90 6.22 18.29
CA GLY A 52 18.04 5.78 19.40
C GLY A 52 17.66 6.95 20.30
N VAL A 53 16.37 7.14 20.55
CA VAL A 53 15.88 8.08 21.57
C VAL A 53 16.15 7.50 22.96
N GLN A 54 16.83 8.26 23.82
CA GLN A 54 17.14 7.87 25.18
C GLN A 54 16.17 8.50 26.19
N ARG A 55 15.91 9.81 26.08
CA ARG A 55 15.06 10.55 27.01
C ARG A 55 14.30 11.68 26.32
N PHE A 56 13.10 11.97 26.83
CA PHE A 56 12.38 13.20 26.56
C PHE A 56 12.70 14.21 27.67
N LEU A 57 13.03 15.44 27.29
CA LEU A 57 13.43 16.51 28.20
C LEU A 57 12.30 17.53 28.32
N GLY A 58 12.17 18.09 29.52
CA GLY A 58 11.09 19.01 29.91
C GLY A 58 10.25 18.43 31.05
N ASP A 59 9.53 19.31 31.75
CA ASP A 59 8.72 18.92 32.92
C ASP A 59 7.30 18.51 32.49
N ASP A 60 6.42 19.48 32.21
CA ASP A 60 5.03 19.25 31.80
C ASP A 60 4.86 19.00 30.30
N LYS A 61 5.82 19.47 29.49
CA LYS A 61 5.82 19.35 28.04
C LYS A 61 7.22 19.05 27.53
N VAL A 62 7.29 18.34 26.41
CA VAL A 62 8.56 18.09 25.73
C VAL A 62 9.14 19.42 25.24
N THR A 63 10.44 19.57 25.42
CA THR A 63 11.23 20.71 24.94
C THR A 63 12.43 20.24 24.12
N ALA A 64 12.90 19.02 24.38
CA ALA A 64 13.98 18.40 23.63
C ALA A 64 13.94 16.87 23.74
N VAL A 65 14.69 16.22 22.86
CA VAL A 65 14.94 14.78 22.84
C VAL A 65 16.45 14.56 22.97
N SER A 66 16.84 13.70 23.91
CA SER A 66 18.21 13.21 24.06
C SER A 66 18.36 11.87 23.35
N PHE A 67 19.42 11.74 22.55
CA PHE A 67 19.76 10.54 21.79
C PHE A 67 20.86 9.72 22.48
N GLY A 68 21.03 8.47 22.05
CA GLY A 68 22.00 7.53 22.63
C GLY A 68 23.48 7.91 22.47
N ASP A 69 23.79 8.94 21.69
CA ASP A 69 25.13 9.52 21.53
C ASP A 69 25.32 10.84 22.27
N ASP A 70 24.50 11.07 23.31
CA ASP A 70 24.48 12.27 24.15
C ASP A 70 24.12 13.58 23.41
N GLU A 71 23.71 13.51 22.14
CA GLU A 71 23.16 14.65 21.41
C GLU A 71 21.77 15.00 21.96
N GLU A 72 21.51 16.29 22.18
CA GLU A 72 20.19 16.81 22.51
C GLU A 72 19.70 17.73 21.39
N ARG A 73 18.46 17.52 20.92
CA ARG A 73 17.82 18.39 19.93
C ARG A 73 16.48 18.89 20.44
N ALA A 74 16.20 20.17 20.20
CA ALA A 74 14.94 20.80 20.58
C ALA A 74 13.77 20.26 19.74
N PHE A 75 12.68 19.91 20.39
CA PHE A 75 11.43 19.49 19.76
C PHE A 75 10.25 19.93 20.62
N ASP A 76 9.25 20.55 19.99
CA ASP A 76 8.02 20.98 20.67
C ASP A 76 6.92 19.91 20.70
N MET A 77 7.06 18.88 19.85
CA MET A 77 6.10 17.78 19.73
C MET A 77 6.82 16.48 19.33
N VAL A 78 6.42 15.37 19.95
CA VAL A 78 6.89 14.04 19.61
C VAL A 78 5.72 13.14 19.27
N VAL A 79 5.78 12.49 18.11
CA VAL A 79 4.82 11.45 17.71
C VAL A 79 5.53 10.10 17.77
N ILE A 80 5.10 9.23 18.68
CA ILE A 80 5.69 7.90 18.85
C ILE A 80 5.00 6.91 17.91
N SER A 81 5.76 6.36 16.96
CA SER A 81 5.30 5.35 15.99
C SER A 81 6.30 4.19 15.89
N THR A 82 6.50 3.50 17.01
CA THR A 82 7.55 2.47 17.17
C THR A 82 7.01 1.04 17.09
N GLY A 83 5.94 0.83 16.32
CA GLY A 83 5.28 -0.47 16.12
C GLY A 83 4.09 -0.71 17.04
N ILE A 84 3.44 -1.86 16.84
CA ILE A 84 2.25 -2.31 17.57
C ILE A 84 2.59 -3.51 18.46
N ARG A 85 1.77 -3.73 19.49
CA ARG A 85 1.81 -4.93 20.33
C ARG A 85 0.42 -5.56 20.37
N PRO A 86 0.32 -6.90 20.32
CA PRO A 86 -0.94 -7.60 20.52
C PRO A 86 -1.58 -7.21 21.85
N ARG A 87 -2.88 -6.94 21.86
CA ARG A 87 -3.68 -6.73 23.08
C ARG A 87 -4.15 -8.06 23.63
N ASP A 88 -3.22 -8.78 24.27
CA ASP A 88 -3.40 -10.15 24.74
C ASP A 88 -3.76 -10.28 26.24
N GLU A 89 -4.03 -9.16 26.90
CA GLU A 89 -4.20 -9.09 28.36
C GLU A 89 -5.33 -10.01 28.84
N LEU A 90 -6.50 -9.96 28.19
CA LEU A 90 -7.64 -10.81 28.51
C LEU A 90 -7.32 -12.30 28.36
N ALA A 91 -6.64 -12.67 27.27
CA ALA A 91 -6.29 -14.05 27.01
C ALA A 91 -5.28 -14.59 28.05
N ARG A 92 -4.33 -13.74 28.44
CA ARG A 92 -3.36 -14.03 29.49
C ARG A 92 -4.02 -14.23 30.85
N GLU A 93 -4.95 -13.35 31.23
CA GLU A 93 -5.73 -13.47 32.47
C GLU A 93 -6.60 -14.74 32.49
N CYS A 94 -7.10 -15.16 31.33
CA CYS A 94 -7.84 -16.42 31.16
C CYS A 94 -6.95 -17.68 31.12
N GLY A 95 -5.61 -17.55 31.19
CA GLY A 95 -4.69 -18.68 31.14
C GLY A 95 -4.55 -19.34 29.76
N LEU A 96 -4.91 -18.63 28.68
CA LEU A 96 -4.66 -19.10 27.32
C LEU A 96 -3.17 -19.07 27.00
N GLU A 97 -2.74 -19.92 26.07
CA GLU A 97 -1.36 -19.92 25.61
C GLU A 97 -1.03 -18.62 24.87
N ILE A 98 0.03 -17.95 25.31
CA ILE A 98 0.51 -16.67 24.77
C ILE A 98 1.95 -16.84 24.27
N GLY A 99 2.26 -16.19 23.14
CA GLY A 99 3.63 -16.17 22.63
C GLY A 99 4.63 -15.46 23.54
N GLU A 100 5.91 -15.79 23.38
CA GLU A 100 7.00 -15.17 24.15
C GLU A 100 7.03 -13.64 24.05
N ARG A 101 6.67 -13.10 22.88
CA ARG A 101 6.60 -11.64 22.61
C ARG A 101 5.17 -11.09 22.62
N GLY A 102 4.22 -11.86 23.18
CA GLY A 102 2.79 -11.58 23.15
C GLY A 102 2.06 -12.19 21.95
N GLY A 103 0.73 -12.04 21.97
CA GLY A 103 -0.21 -12.61 21.00
C GLY A 103 -0.76 -13.97 21.43
N VAL A 104 -2.05 -14.19 21.18
CA VAL A 104 -2.76 -15.43 21.52
C VAL A 104 -2.39 -16.53 20.55
N VAL A 105 -1.79 -17.60 21.04
CA VAL A 105 -1.38 -18.72 20.19
C VAL A 105 -2.61 -19.38 19.59
N VAL A 106 -2.60 -19.55 18.26
CA VAL A 106 -3.66 -20.25 17.53
C VAL A 106 -3.09 -21.27 16.55
N ASN A 107 -3.83 -22.35 16.35
CA ASN A 107 -3.55 -23.33 15.30
C ASN A 107 -4.11 -22.87 13.93
N ASP A 108 -3.95 -23.71 12.90
CA ASP A 108 -4.45 -23.44 11.54
C ASP A 108 -6.00 -23.32 11.47
N ALA A 109 -6.72 -23.81 12.48
CA ALA A 109 -8.16 -23.65 12.64
C ALA A 109 -8.55 -22.37 13.42
N LEU A 110 -7.57 -21.52 13.74
CA LEU A 110 -7.71 -20.29 14.53
C LEU A 110 -8.18 -20.52 15.97
N THR A 111 -8.11 -21.76 16.44
CA THR A 111 -8.46 -22.18 17.79
C THR A 111 -7.27 -21.95 18.71
N THR A 112 -7.56 -21.45 19.92
CA THR A 112 -6.57 -21.23 20.98
C THR A 112 -6.24 -22.54 21.71
N SER A 113 -5.51 -22.45 22.83
CA SER A 113 -5.30 -23.60 23.74
C SER A 113 -6.60 -24.13 24.36
N ASP A 114 -7.66 -23.31 24.42
CA ASP A 114 -9.00 -23.77 24.77
C ASP A 114 -9.78 -24.07 23.47
N PRO A 115 -10.34 -25.30 23.31
CA PRO A 115 -11.03 -25.71 22.08
C PRO A 115 -12.32 -24.93 21.79
N HIS A 116 -12.85 -24.17 22.75
CA HIS A 116 -14.06 -23.35 22.60
C HIS A 116 -13.75 -21.87 22.37
N ILE A 117 -12.48 -21.47 22.38
CA ILE A 117 -12.05 -20.09 22.21
C ILE A 117 -11.21 -19.95 20.94
N TYR A 118 -11.50 -18.92 20.16
CA TYR A 118 -10.79 -18.58 18.92
C TYR A 118 -10.18 -17.19 19.03
N ALA A 119 -9.10 -16.94 18.30
CA ALA A 119 -8.52 -15.61 18.15
C ALA A 119 -8.19 -15.33 16.68
N ILE A 120 -8.51 -14.12 16.22
CA ILE A 120 -8.29 -13.68 14.84
C ILE A 120 -7.75 -12.25 14.82
N GLY A 121 -7.21 -11.82 13.68
CA GLY A 121 -6.68 -10.46 13.51
C GLY A 121 -5.32 -10.28 14.16
N GLU A 122 -5.00 -9.05 14.55
CA GLU A 122 -3.65 -8.68 15.01
C GLU A 122 -3.24 -9.32 16.34
N VAL A 123 -4.21 -9.76 17.14
CA VAL A 123 -3.94 -10.42 18.42
C VAL A 123 -3.52 -11.89 18.24
N ALA A 124 -3.87 -12.51 17.11
CA ALA A 124 -3.61 -13.91 16.84
C ALA A 124 -2.14 -14.15 16.46
N LEU A 125 -1.48 -15.02 17.21
CA LEU A 125 -0.14 -15.52 16.92
C LEU A 125 -0.26 -16.89 16.23
N HIS A 126 -0.33 -16.84 14.90
CA HIS A 126 -0.41 -18.04 14.08
C HIS A 126 0.99 -18.49 13.66
N ARG A 127 1.38 -19.73 14.01
CA ARG A 127 2.71 -20.29 13.69
C ARG A 127 3.88 -19.36 14.10
N GLY A 128 3.74 -18.72 15.27
CA GLY A 128 4.72 -17.78 15.81
C GLY A 128 4.75 -16.41 15.14
N ILE A 129 3.75 -16.08 14.31
CA ILE A 129 3.71 -14.84 13.53
C ILE A 129 2.45 -14.04 13.85
N THR A 130 2.65 -12.76 14.19
CA THR A 130 1.61 -11.72 14.16
C THR A 130 1.76 -10.90 12.89
N TYR A 131 0.68 -10.75 12.11
CA TYR A 131 0.77 -10.15 10.78
C TYR A 131 0.81 -8.62 10.79
N GLY A 132 0.08 -7.97 11.70
CA GLY A 132 0.01 -6.50 11.78
C GLY A 132 -0.51 -5.84 10.50
N LEU A 133 -1.38 -6.54 9.78
CA LEU A 133 -2.00 -6.11 8.53
C LEU A 133 -3.48 -6.46 8.56
N VAL A 134 -4.28 -5.61 7.93
CA VAL A 134 -5.74 -5.78 7.90
C VAL A 134 -6.18 -6.99 7.08
N ALA A 135 -5.50 -7.28 5.96
CA ALA A 135 -5.90 -8.34 5.03
C ALA A 135 -5.86 -9.75 5.66
N PRO A 136 -4.77 -10.17 6.33
CA PRO A 136 -4.78 -11.42 7.10
C PRO A 136 -5.89 -11.48 8.15
N GLY A 137 -6.28 -10.34 8.74
CA GLY A 137 -7.41 -10.28 9.67
C GLY A 137 -8.75 -10.60 9.01
N TYR A 138 -8.99 -10.13 7.78
CA TYR A 138 -10.18 -10.50 7.01
C TYR A 138 -10.17 -11.97 6.61
N ASP A 139 -9.03 -12.50 6.19
CA ASP A 139 -8.89 -13.91 5.84
C ASP A 139 -9.23 -14.80 7.04
N MET A 140 -8.67 -14.49 8.21
CA MET A 140 -8.98 -15.17 9.46
C MET A 140 -10.46 -15.07 9.82
N ALA A 141 -11.08 -13.90 9.66
CA ALA A 141 -12.50 -13.70 9.93
C ALA A 141 -13.39 -14.55 9.00
N ALA A 142 -13.07 -14.57 7.70
CA ALA A 142 -13.82 -15.35 6.71
C ALA A 142 -13.71 -16.85 6.98
N ILE A 143 -12.49 -17.35 7.25
CA ILE A 143 -12.24 -18.75 7.57
C ILE A 143 -12.97 -19.17 8.85
N LEU A 144 -12.89 -18.36 9.91
CA LEU A 144 -13.57 -18.67 11.16
C LEU A 144 -15.10 -18.64 11.01
N ALA A 145 -15.65 -17.68 10.26
CA ALA A 145 -17.08 -17.62 9.99
C ALA A 145 -17.58 -18.85 9.24
N GLU A 146 -16.88 -19.27 8.18
CA GLU A 146 -17.21 -20.48 7.43
C GLU A 146 -17.10 -21.73 8.30
N ARG A 147 -16.09 -21.81 9.17
CA ARG A 147 -15.91 -22.94 10.08
C ARG A 147 -17.03 -23.04 11.14
N LEU A 148 -17.54 -21.90 11.62
CA LEU A 148 -18.59 -21.87 12.64
C LEU A 148 -20.00 -22.09 12.06
N CYS A 149 -20.24 -21.67 10.82
CA CYS A 149 -21.57 -21.66 10.22
C CYS A 149 -21.75 -22.62 9.03
N GLY A 150 -20.67 -23.03 8.39
CA GLY A 150 -20.66 -23.82 7.16
C GLY A 150 -20.42 -25.31 7.41
N PRO A 151 -20.63 -26.15 6.38
CA PRO A 151 -20.31 -27.57 6.44
C PRO A 151 -18.81 -27.84 6.27
N GLU A 152 -18.05 -26.84 5.82
CA GLU A 152 -16.63 -26.95 5.53
C GLU A 152 -15.75 -26.71 6.76
N ASN A 153 -14.50 -27.17 6.69
CA ASN A 153 -13.49 -26.94 7.72
C ASN A 153 -12.25 -26.26 7.12
N PRO A 154 -12.39 -25.01 6.63
CA PRO A 154 -11.25 -24.29 6.09
C PRO A 154 -10.19 -24.06 7.16
N VAL A 155 -8.96 -23.88 6.69
CA VAL A 155 -7.79 -23.63 7.53
C VAL A 155 -7.02 -22.41 7.04
N PHE A 156 -6.49 -21.65 7.97
CA PHE A 156 -5.60 -20.53 7.70
C PHE A 156 -4.16 -21.05 7.60
N THR A 157 -3.51 -20.85 6.46
CA THR A 157 -2.17 -21.41 6.18
C THR A 157 -1.07 -20.38 6.36
N SER A 158 -1.30 -19.16 5.86
CA SER A 158 -0.39 -18.02 5.97
C SER A 158 -1.11 -16.73 5.56
N GLY A 159 -0.76 -15.62 6.20
CA GLY A 159 -1.19 -14.29 5.76
C GLY A 159 -0.27 -13.69 4.70
N ASP A 160 -0.85 -12.90 3.79
CA ASP A 160 -0.11 -12.14 2.79
C ASP A 160 0.53 -10.90 3.44
N PHE A 161 1.86 -10.80 3.34
CA PHE A 161 2.65 -9.64 3.81
C PHE A 161 2.80 -8.55 2.74
N SER A 162 2.14 -8.70 1.59
CA SER A 162 2.24 -7.74 0.51
C SER A 162 1.60 -6.41 0.91
N THR A 163 2.36 -5.34 0.74
CA THR A 163 1.95 -3.99 1.11
C THR A 163 2.32 -3.02 0.00
N LYS A 164 1.42 -2.10 -0.32
CA LYS A 164 1.72 -0.90 -1.10
C LYS A 164 1.34 0.31 -0.27
N LEU A 165 2.33 1.12 0.04
CA LEU A 165 2.24 2.32 0.84
C LEU A 165 2.50 3.54 -0.03
N LYS A 166 1.70 4.59 0.15
CA LYS A 166 1.94 5.90 -0.44
C LYS A 166 2.53 6.80 0.63
N LEU A 167 3.85 6.77 0.73
CA LEU A 167 4.58 7.47 1.77
C LEU A 167 5.02 8.82 1.23
N MET A 168 4.36 9.87 1.70
CA MET A 168 4.71 11.25 1.34
C MET A 168 4.64 11.60 -0.16
N GLY A 169 3.98 10.80 -0.98
CA GLY A 169 3.96 10.97 -2.44
C GLY A 169 4.93 10.03 -3.18
N VAL A 170 5.73 9.28 -2.43
CA VAL A 170 6.56 8.18 -2.92
C VAL A 170 5.77 6.89 -2.81
N ASP A 171 5.69 6.16 -3.91
CA ASP A 171 5.14 4.80 -3.88
C ASP A 171 6.22 3.84 -3.35
N VAL A 172 5.89 3.09 -2.29
CA VAL A 172 6.70 1.97 -1.79
C VAL A 172 5.84 0.72 -1.78
N ALA A 173 6.31 -0.34 -2.41
CA ALA A 173 5.62 -1.62 -2.41
C ALA A 173 6.56 -2.78 -2.15
N ASN A 174 6.03 -3.80 -1.50
CA ASN A 174 6.68 -5.06 -1.18
C ASN A 174 5.67 -6.19 -1.37
N PHE A 175 6.07 -7.32 -1.96
CA PHE A 175 5.19 -8.46 -2.20
C PHE A 175 5.96 -9.78 -2.33
N GLY A 176 5.33 -10.88 -1.93
CA GLY A 176 5.90 -12.22 -2.04
C GLY A 176 7.28 -12.37 -1.37
N ASP A 177 8.15 -13.19 -1.97
CA ASP A 177 9.54 -13.35 -1.55
C ASP A 177 10.44 -12.21 -2.06
N ALA A 178 10.19 -11.01 -1.55
CA ALA A 178 10.88 -9.80 -1.99
C ALA A 178 12.36 -9.75 -1.59
N PHE A 179 12.82 -10.58 -0.65
CA PHE A 179 14.23 -10.67 -0.25
C PHE A 179 14.97 -11.84 -0.90
N GLY A 180 14.29 -12.75 -1.60
CA GLY A 180 14.93 -13.90 -2.24
C GLY A 180 15.39 -14.98 -1.25
N GLN A 181 14.56 -15.25 -0.24
CA GLN A 181 14.79 -16.29 0.76
C GLN A 181 14.63 -17.70 0.16
N THR A 182 13.88 -17.84 -0.92
CA THR A 182 13.67 -19.10 -1.63
C THR A 182 15.00 -19.61 -2.22
N PRO A 183 15.47 -20.81 -1.83
CA PRO A 183 16.71 -21.37 -2.37
C PRO A 183 16.68 -21.49 -3.89
N GLY A 184 17.78 -21.12 -4.54
CA GLY A 184 17.89 -21.18 -6.01
C GLY A 184 17.21 -20.02 -6.75
N SER A 185 16.54 -19.10 -6.04
CA SER A 185 16.02 -17.88 -6.63
C SER A 185 17.12 -17.00 -7.24
N ARG A 186 16.71 -16.15 -8.17
CA ARG A 186 17.52 -15.13 -8.83
C ARG A 186 16.85 -13.78 -8.63
N VAL A 187 17.64 -12.72 -8.67
CA VAL A 187 17.16 -11.37 -8.40
C VAL A 187 17.55 -10.46 -9.55
N ILE A 188 16.60 -9.65 -10.00
CA ILE A 188 16.74 -8.69 -11.07
C ILE A 188 16.55 -7.29 -10.47
N TYR A 189 17.48 -6.40 -10.78
CA TYR A 189 17.48 -5.04 -10.27
C TYR A 189 17.26 -4.06 -11.42
N PHE A 190 16.36 -3.11 -11.22
CA PHE A 190 16.19 -1.94 -12.07
C PHE A 190 16.35 -0.71 -11.20
N HIS A 191 17.29 0.15 -11.56
CA HIS A 191 17.60 1.35 -10.79
C HIS A 191 17.87 2.51 -11.73
N SER A 192 17.29 3.66 -11.44
CA SER A 192 17.51 4.89 -12.17
C SER A 192 17.41 6.09 -11.24
N ASP A 193 18.55 6.75 -11.01
CA ASP A 193 18.61 7.99 -10.21
C ASP A 193 17.86 9.13 -10.89
N VAL A 194 17.91 9.19 -12.23
CA VAL A 194 17.23 10.23 -13.02
C VAL A 194 15.72 10.10 -12.91
N ALA A 195 15.20 8.88 -13.02
CA ALA A 195 13.78 8.62 -12.88
C ALA A 195 13.34 8.45 -11.41
N ARG A 196 14.29 8.43 -10.46
CA ARG A 196 14.04 8.22 -9.02
C ARG A 196 13.30 6.92 -8.74
N VAL A 197 13.71 5.82 -9.39
CA VAL A 197 13.05 4.51 -9.28
C VAL A 197 14.03 3.41 -8.90
N TYR A 198 13.55 2.51 -8.05
CA TYR A 198 14.21 1.25 -7.71
C TYR A 198 13.20 0.11 -7.75
N LYS A 199 13.56 -0.98 -8.42
CA LYS A 199 12.79 -2.22 -8.46
C LYS A 199 13.73 -3.38 -8.27
N ARG A 200 13.35 -4.29 -7.38
CA ARG A 200 14.00 -5.58 -7.19
C ARG A 200 12.95 -6.66 -7.36
N LEU A 201 13.15 -7.56 -8.31
CA LEU A 201 12.25 -8.67 -8.59
C LEU A 201 12.96 -9.99 -8.32
N THR A 202 12.35 -10.85 -7.51
CA THR A 202 12.82 -12.19 -7.22
C THR A 202 12.12 -13.18 -8.14
N VAL A 203 12.87 -13.96 -8.91
CA VAL A 203 12.35 -14.96 -9.85
C VAL A 203 12.93 -16.35 -9.56
N SER A 204 12.20 -17.39 -9.94
CA SER A 204 12.68 -18.77 -9.94
C SER A 204 12.06 -19.55 -11.08
N GLY A 205 12.91 -20.10 -11.96
CA GLY A 205 12.45 -20.71 -13.20
C GLY A 205 11.66 -19.71 -14.05
N GLU A 206 10.43 -20.05 -14.38
CA GLU A 206 9.51 -19.23 -15.19
C GLU A 206 8.52 -18.41 -14.35
N HIS A 207 8.77 -18.24 -13.04
CA HIS A 207 7.83 -17.57 -12.14
C HIS A 207 8.45 -16.40 -11.38
N LEU A 208 7.63 -15.36 -11.17
CA LEU A 208 7.90 -14.30 -10.21
C LEU A 208 7.56 -14.80 -8.81
N LEU A 209 8.49 -14.68 -7.86
CA LEU A 209 8.29 -15.06 -6.47
C LEU A 209 7.94 -13.87 -5.58
N GLY A 210 8.37 -12.67 -5.95
CA GLY A 210 8.17 -11.46 -5.16
C GLY A 210 8.97 -10.28 -5.67
N GLY A 211 8.90 -9.17 -4.95
CA GLY A 211 9.68 -8.00 -5.27
C GLY A 211 9.38 -6.80 -4.38
N MET A 212 10.21 -5.77 -4.54
CA MET A 212 10.04 -4.47 -3.91
C MET A 212 10.19 -3.36 -4.96
N LEU A 213 9.35 -2.33 -4.85
CA LEU A 213 9.28 -1.20 -5.77
C LEU A 213 9.32 0.09 -4.94
N VAL A 214 10.20 1.04 -5.29
CA VAL A 214 10.30 2.35 -4.67
C VAL A 214 10.33 3.43 -5.75
N GLY A 215 9.59 4.52 -5.52
CA GLY A 215 9.44 5.64 -6.46
C GLY A 215 8.26 5.42 -7.39
N ASP A 216 8.31 4.36 -8.21
CA ASP A 216 7.21 3.94 -9.09
C ASP A 216 6.77 2.51 -8.78
N ALA A 217 5.57 2.39 -8.19
CA ALA A 217 4.91 1.10 -7.95
C ALA A 217 3.64 0.94 -8.80
N SER A 218 3.58 1.52 -10.00
CA SER A 218 2.45 1.38 -10.93
C SER A 218 2.20 -0.09 -11.31
N GLU A 219 3.26 -0.88 -11.44
CA GLU A 219 3.21 -2.31 -11.80
C GLU A 219 2.92 -3.24 -10.61
N TYR A 220 2.83 -2.72 -9.38
CA TYR A 220 2.63 -3.51 -8.16
C TYR A 220 1.47 -4.50 -8.27
N ASN A 221 0.30 -4.02 -8.70
CA ASN A 221 -0.89 -4.88 -8.73
C ASN A 221 -0.70 -6.02 -9.75
N HIS A 222 -0.05 -5.75 -10.88
CA HIS A 222 0.23 -6.76 -11.89
C HIS A 222 1.17 -7.84 -11.32
N PHE A 223 2.32 -7.44 -10.76
CA PHE A 223 3.27 -8.37 -10.18
C PHE A 223 2.68 -9.17 -9.00
N LEU A 224 1.86 -8.53 -8.16
CA LEU A 224 1.16 -9.20 -7.07
C LEU A 224 0.26 -10.32 -7.61
N GLN A 225 -0.51 -10.06 -8.67
CA GLN A 225 -1.37 -11.08 -9.28
C GLN A 225 -0.55 -12.20 -9.92
N MET A 226 0.58 -11.90 -10.57
CA MET A 226 1.48 -12.93 -11.11
C MET A 226 1.99 -13.86 -10.00
N VAL A 227 2.40 -13.30 -8.86
CA VAL A 227 2.86 -14.07 -7.70
C VAL A 227 1.72 -14.91 -7.12
N LYS A 228 0.54 -14.32 -6.88
CA LYS A 228 -0.61 -15.01 -6.29
C LYS A 228 -1.13 -16.15 -7.18
N ASN A 229 -1.23 -15.91 -8.47
CA ASN A 229 -1.79 -16.85 -9.44
C ASN A 229 -0.72 -17.76 -10.06
N LYS A 230 0.56 -17.61 -9.66
CA LYS A 230 1.71 -18.33 -10.24
C LYS A 230 1.75 -18.24 -11.77
N THR A 231 1.37 -17.09 -12.30
CA THR A 231 1.37 -16.85 -13.75
C THR A 231 2.81 -16.96 -14.28
N PRO A 232 3.06 -17.70 -15.37
CA PRO A 232 4.37 -17.73 -16.01
C PRO A 232 4.81 -16.33 -16.45
N LEU A 233 6.11 -16.08 -16.44
CA LEU A 233 6.67 -14.83 -16.95
C LEU A 233 6.35 -14.69 -18.45
N PRO A 234 5.94 -13.50 -18.92
CA PRO A 234 5.54 -13.27 -20.32
C PRO A 234 6.72 -13.31 -21.32
N GLY A 235 7.94 -13.59 -20.87
CA GLY A 235 9.16 -13.59 -21.69
C GLY A 235 10.42 -13.53 -20.82
N ASP A 236 11.47 -12.91 -21.36
CA ASP A 236 12.71 -12.69 -20.63
C ASP A 236 12.44 -11.84 -19.37
N PRO A 237 12.85 -12.30 -18.18
CA PRO A 237 12.69 -11.56 -16.94
C PRO A 237 13.24 -10.10 -16.97
N HIS A 238 14.21 -9.78 -17.83
CA HIS A 238 14.73 -8.40 -17.99
C HIS A 238 13.72 -7.46 -18.67
N GLU A 239 12.74 -8.00 -19.41
CA GLU A 239 11.70 -7.23 -20.08
C GLU A 239 10.57 -6.79 -19.13
N LEU A 240 10.59 -7.22 -17.87
CA LEU A 240 9.59 -6.88 -16.87
C LEU A 240 9.59 -5.39 -16.45
N ASN A 241 10.62 -4.61 -16.79
CA ASN A 241 10.68 -3.20 -16.40
C ASN A 241 9.97 -2.27 -17.40
N GLY A 242 8.91 -1.61 -16.94
CA GLY A 242 8.22 -0.58 -17.71
C GLY A 242 7.30 -1.15 -18.81
N LYS A 243 7.04 -2.45 -18.72
CA LYS A 243 6.27 -3.23 -19.68
C LYS A 243 5.36 -4.13 -18.85
N ALA A 244 4.16 -3.63 -18.56
CA ALA A 244 2.99 -4.46 -18.22
C ALA A 244 2.55 -5.26 -19.47
N VAL A 245 3.49 -5.94 -20.13
CA VAL A 245 3.23 -6.68 -21.35
C VAL A 245 2.46 -7.94 -20.95
N GLY A 246 1.24 -8.04 -21.48
CA GLY A 246 0.42 -9.24 -21.33
C GLY A 246 -0.53 -9.25 -20.14
N PHE A 247 -0.72 -8.14 -19.41
CA PHE A 247 -1.77 -8.10 -18.39
C PHE A 247 -3.12 -7.74 -18.98
N ASN A 248 -4.00 -8.72 -19.10
CA ASN A 248 -5.41 -8.50 -19.35
C ASN A 248 -6.20 -8.73 -18.05
N PRO A 249 -6.93 -7.72 -17.52
CA PRO A 249 -7.77 -7.89 -16.33
C PRO A 249 -8.78 -9.05 -16.45
N HIS A 250 -9.16 -9.42 -17.68
CA HIS A 250 -10.03 -10.57 -17.96
C HIS A 250 -9.40 -11.92 -17.58
N ASP A 251 -8.07 -12.03 -17.59
CA ASP A 251 -7.36 -13.29 -17.30
C ASP A 251 -7.33 -13.62 -15.80
N LEU A 252 -7.69 -12.66 -14.94
CA LEU A 252 -7.80 -12.90 -13.51
C LEU A 252 -9.06 -13.72 -13.17
N PRO A 253 -9.00 -14.68 -12.24
CA PRO A 253 -10.20 -15.37 -11.76
C PRO A 253 -11.09 -14.44 -10.93
N ASP A 254 -12.38 -14.77 -10.80
CA ASP A 254 -13.37 -13.94 -10.10
C ASP A 254 -13.09 -13.78 -8.60
N ASP A 255 -12.44 -14.76 -7.99
CA ASP A 255 -12.03 -14.74 -6.58
C ASP A 255 -10.71 -13.97 -6.36
N ALA A 256 -10.05 -13.50 -7.43
CA ALA A 256 -8.81 -12.75 -7.31
C ALA A 256 -8.98 -11.50 -6.42
N GLN A 257 -8.19 -11.43 -5.36
CA GLN A 257 -8.19 -10.28 -4.44
C GLN A 257 -7.68 -9.02 -5.16
N ILE A 258 -8.54 -8.02 -5.32
CA ILE A 258 -8.19 -6.73 -5.96
C ILE A 258 -7.92 -5.65 -4.91
N CYS A 259 -8.76 -5.55 -3.88
CA CYS A 259 -8.59 -4.59 -2.79
C CYS A 259 -8.36 -5.31 -1.46
N SER A 260 -7.12 -5.28 -0.95
CA SER A 260 -6.76 -5.91 0.32
C SER A 260 -7.36 -5.17 1.53
N CYS A 261 -7.45 -3.84 1.49
CA CYS A 261 -7.94 -3.05 2.64
C CYS A 261 -9.43 -3.20 2.94
N ASN A 262 -10.24 -3.52 1.93
CA ASN A 262 -11.69 -3.64 2.05
C ASN A 262 -12.20 -5.02 1.63
N ASN A 263 -11.29 -5.99 1.49
CA ASN A 263 -11.57 -7.35 1.08
C ASN A 263 -12.43 -7.50 -0.19
N VAL A 264 -12.08 -6.80 -1.29
CA VAL A 264 -12.87 -6.84 -2.54
C VAL A 264 -12.19 -7.70 -3.59
N ALA A 265 -12.89 -8.74 -4.05
CA ALA A 265 -12.48 -9.62 -5.16
C ALA A 265 -12.94 -9.08 -6.53
N LYS A 266 -12.32 -9.57 -7.63
CA LYS A 266 -12.65 -9.18 -9.01
C LYS A 266 -14.14 -9.37 -9.31
N GLY A 267 -14.70 -10.52 -8.99
CA GLY A 267 -16.09 -10.85 -9.29
C GLY A 267 -17.09 -9.90 -8.63
N ALA A 268 -16.75 -9.30 -7.48
CA ALA A 268 -17.58 -8.27 -6.86
C ALA A 268 -17.61 -6.98 -7.70
N LEU A 269 -16.46 -6.59 -8.29
CA LEU A 269 -16.39 -5.46 -9.22
C LEU A 269 -17.17 -5.76 -10.50
N VAL A 270 -16.98 -6.93 -11.09
CA VAL A 270 -17.67 -7.35 -12.33
C VAL A 270 -19.18 -7.34 -12.14
N ARG A 271 -19.69 -7.92 -11.04
CA ARG A 271 -21.12 -7.88 -10.70
C ARG A 271 -21.64 -6.46 -10.54
N ALA A 272 -20.92 -5.59 -9.83
CA ALA A 272 -21.32 -4.19 -9.70
C ALA A 272 -21.35 -3.47 -11.07
N VAL A 273 -20.38 -3.71 -11.94
CA VAL A 273 -20.42 -3.14 -13.30
C VAL A 273 -21.63 -3.65 -14.08
N ALA A 274 -21.97 -4.94 -13.98
CA ALA A 274 -23.16 -5.51 -14.59
C ALA A 274 -24.48 -4.95 -14.01
N GLU A 275 -24.50 -4.52 -12.75
CA GLU A 275 -25.62 -3.82 -12.10
C GLU A 275 -25.74 -2.34 -12.51
N GLY A 276 -24.80 -1.81 -13.31
CA GLY A 276 -24.86 -0.46 -13.87
C GLY A 276 -23.91 0.55 -13.23
N TYR A 277 -23.00 0.13 -12.33
CA TYR A 277 -21.97 1.01 -11.75
C TYR A 277 -20.82 1.24 -12.76
N THR A 278 -21.08 2.04 -13.80
CA THR A 278 -20.18 2.27 -14.94
C THR A 278 -19.15 3.38 -14.75
N GLN A 279 -19.07 3.96 -13.55
CA GLN A 279 -18.12 5.02 -13.21
C GLN A 279 -17.36 4.67 -11.93
N LEU A 280 -16.08 5.08 -11.87
CA LEU A 280 -15.21 4.75 -10.74
C LEU A 280 -15.76 5.22 -9.39
N GLY A 281 -16.31 6.44 -9.30
CA GLY A 281 -16.88 6.95 -8.04
C GLY A 281 -17.99 6.06 -7.48
N PRO A 282 -19.11 5.89 -8.22
CA PRO A 282 -20.19 4.98 -7.83
C PRO A 282 -19.74 3.54 -7.59
N LEU A 283 -18.79 3.01 -8.38
CA LEU A 283 -18.23 1.67 -8.16
C LEU A 283 -17.49 1.56 -6.82
N LYS A 284 -16.73 2.59 -6.43
CA LYS A 284 -16.09 2.66 -5.12
C LYS A 284 -17.11 2.74 -4.00
N ASP A 285 -18.21 3.47 -4.17
CA ASP A 285 -19.25 3.58 -3.15
C ASP A 285 -19.97 2.24 -2.94
N ALA A 286 -20.28 1.54 -4.03
CA ALA A 286 -20.96 0.25 -4.00
C ALA A 286 -20.09 -0.87 -3.43
N THR A 287 -18.80 -0.91 -3.79
CA THR A 287 -17.92 -2.05 -3.44
C THR A 287 -16.95 -1.74 -2.32
N ARG A 288 -16.79 -0.47 -1.96
CA ARG A 288 -15.74 0.07 -1.08
C ARG A 288 -14.32 -0.09 -1.63
N ALA A 289 -14.10 -0.64 -2.83
CA ALA A 289 -12.76 -0.81 -3.39
C ALA A 289 -12.02 0.53 -3.49
N GLY A 290 -10.75 0.59 -3.07
CA GLY A 290 -9.93 1.79 -3.18
C GLY A 290 -10.33 2.95 -2.25
N THR A 291 -11.19 2.73 -1.25
CA THR A 291 -11.54 3.73 -0.23
C THR A 291 -10.63 3.72 1.01
N GLY A 292 -9.83 2.65 1.20
CA GLY A 292 -8.80 2.55 2.23
C GLY A 292 -7.48 3.21 1.81
N CYS A 293 -6.45 2.43 1.48
CA CYS A 293 -5.14 2.98 1.04
C CYS A 293 -5.12 3.51 -0.40
N GLY A 294 -6.15 3.20 -1.21
CA GLY A 294 -6.23 3.58 -2.62
C GLY A 294 -5.25 2.87 -3.57
N GLY A 295 -4.42 1.94 -3.08
CA GLY A 295 -3.39 1.25 -3.90
C GLY A 295 -3.93 0.42 -5.06
N CYS A 296 -5.16 -0.10 -4.93
CA CYS A 296 -5.83 -0.89 -5.97
C CYS A 296 -6.56 -0.06 -7.03
N ILE A 297 -6.70 1.27 -6.87
CA ILE A 297 -7.47 2.13 -7.78
C ILE A 297 -7.09 1.95 -9.26
N PRO A 298 -5.79 1.86 -9.64
CA PRO A 298 -5.42 1.61 -11.02
C PRO A 298 -6.03 0.30 -11.57
N LEU A 299 -5.88 -0.81 -10.85
CA LEU A 299 -6.40 -2.11 -11.28
C LEU A 299 -7.94 -2.13 -11.29
N VAL A 300 -8.59 -1.48 -10.33
CA VAL A 300 -10.06 -1.31 -10.34
C VAL A 300 -10.51 -0.54 -11.58
N THR A 301 -9.76 0.50 -11.97
CA THR A 301 -10.05 1.28 -13.18
C THR A 301 -9.85 0.45 -14.44
N ASP A 302 -8.79 -0.36 -14.49
CA ASP A 302 -8.52 -1.25 -15.63
C ASP A 302 -9.61 -2.32 -15.78
N ILE A 303 -10.05 -2.94 -14.68
CA ILE A 303 -11.18 -3.89 -14.67
C ILE A 303 -12.47 -3.21 -15.14
N LEU A 304 -12.80 -2.03 -14.58
CA LEU A 304 -13.99 -1.27 -15.01
C LEU A 304 -13.97 -1.01 -16.51
N ASN A 305 -12.86 -0.49 -17.04
CA ASN A 305 -12.74 -0.20 -18.47
C ASN A 305 -12.85 -1.46 -19.33
N ALA A 306 -12.25 -2.57 -18.88
CA ALA A 306 -12.30 -3.85 -19.58
C ALA A 306 -13.72 -4.43 -19.64
N GLU A 307 -14.50 -4.31 -18.56
CA GLU A 307 -15.91 -4.73 -18.51
C GLU A 307 -16.81 -3.83 -19.36
N LEU A 308 -16.62 -2.50 -19.30
CA LEU A 308 -17.37 -1.57 -20.15
C LEU A 308 -17.14 -1.83 -21.63
N ALA A 309 -15.88 -2.07 -22.02
CA ALA A 309 -15.53 -2.44 -23.39
C ALA A 309 -16.19 -3.77 -23.82
N ALA A 310 -16.23 -4.76 -22.92
CA ALA A 310 -16.90 -6.04 -23.18
C ALA A 310 -18.43 -5.89 -23.35
N GLN A 311 -19.04 -4.91 -22.68
CA GLN A 311 -20.45 -4.55 -22.85
C GLN A 311 -20.71 -3.65 -24.09
N GLY A 312 -19.69 -3.33 -24.87
CA GLY A 312 -19.80 -2.46 -26.05
C GLY A 312 -20.00 -0.98 -25.71
N LEU A 313 -19.75 -0.57 -24.46
CA LEU A 313 -19.80 0.82 -24.04
C LEU A 313 -18.46 1.51 -24.37
N GLU A 314 -18.55 2.70 -24.98
CA GLU A 314 -17.35 3.47 -25.35
C GLU A 314 -16.67 4.03 -24.09
N VAL A 315 -15.46 3.55 -23.82
CA VAL A 315 -14.62 4.05 -22.72
C VAL A 315 -13.98 5.37 -23.15
N ASN A 316 -14.67 6.46 -22.89
CA ASN A 316 -14.16 7.78 -23.19
C ASN A 316 -13.17 8.25 -22.11
N THR A 317 -11.89 8.38 -22.49
CA THR A 317 -10.82 8.84 -21.58
C THR A 317 -10.60 10.36 -21.59
N HIS A 318 -11.47 11.09 -22.30
CA HIS A 318 -11.39 12.53 -22.47
C HIS A 318 -11.69 13.29 -21.16
N LEU A 319 -11.09 14.47 -21.01
CA LEU A 319 -11.30 15.35 -19.87
C LEU A 319 -12.76 15.77 -19.75
N CYS A 320 -13.38 16.01 -20.91
CA CYS A 320 -14.80 16.15 -21.13
C CYS A 320 -15.10 15.96 -22.62
N GLU A 321 -16.38 15.96 -22.99
CA GLU A 321 -16.86 15.86 -24.38
C GLU A 321 -16.22 16.87 -25.34
N HIS A 322 -15.75 18.01 -24.84
CA HIS A 322 -15.18 19.10 -25.65
C HIS A 322 -13.68 18.92 -25.94
N PHE A 323 -12.96 18.07 -25.18
CA PHE A 323 -11.51 17.98 -25.25
C PHE A 323 -11.03 16.53 -25.20
N SER A 324 -10.46 16.05 -26.31
CA SER A 324 -9.91 14.70 -26.46
C SER A 324 -8.62 14.41 -25.67
N TYR A 325 -8.34 15.18 -24.62
CA TYR A 325 -7.17 15.00 -23.76
C TYR A 325 -7.50 14.17 -22.54
N SER A 326 -6.64 13.22 -22.17
CA SER A 326 -6.80 12.49 -20.91
C SER A 326 -6.24 13.28 -19.72
N ARG A 327 -6.72 12.98 -18.50
CA ARG A 327 -6.20 13.59 -17.26
C ARG A 327 -4.68 13.34 -17.06
N ARG A 328 -4.16 12.21 -17.55
CA ARG A 328 -2.71 11.87 -17.51
C ARG A 328 -1.86 12.73 -18.45
N GLN A 329 -2.41 13.13 -19.60
CA GLN A 329 -1.69 13.97 -20.58
C GLN A 329 -1.59 15.44 -20.13
N ASN A 330 -2.30 15.81 -19.06
CA ASN A 330 -2.43 17.19 -18.63
C ASN A 330 -1.63 17.44 -17.33
N GLN A 331 -0.30 17.64 -17.45
CA GLN A 331 0.40 18.41 -16.43
C GLN A 331 -0.19 19.84 -16.46
N PRO A 332 -0.78 20.37 -15.38
CA PRO A 332 -1.54 21.62 -15.41
C PRO A 332 -0.73 22.84 -15.89
N ARG A 333 0.61 22.76 -15.89
CA ARG A 333 1.50 23.80 -16.44
C ARG A 333 1.58 23.84 -17.97
N GLN A 334 1.39 22.73 -18.68
CA GLN A 334 1.56 22.70 -20.15
C GLN A 334 0.31 23.14 -20.90
N ALA A 335 -0.91 22.83 -20.42
CA ALA A 335 -2.15 23.26 -21.07
C ALA A 335 -2.43 24.77 -20.90
N LEU A 336 -2.15 25.36 -19.73
CA LEU A 336 -2.35 26.80 -19.53
C LEU A 336 -1.43 27.67 -20.42
N ARG A 337 -0.27 27.16 -20.84
CA ARG A 337 0.61 27.83 -21.81
C ARG A 337 0.16 27.66 -23.26
N ARG A 338 -0.50 26.55 -23.61
CA ARG A 338 -0.97 26.26 -24.98
C ARG A 338 -2.37 26.80 -25.26
N LEU A 339 -3.21 26.97 -24.24
CA LEU A 339 -4.55 27.58 -24.32
C LEU A 339 -4.51 29.12 -24.25
N ALA A 340 -3.34 29.76 -24.35
CA ALA A 340 -3.22 31.20 -24.52
C ALA A 340 -3.72 31.61 -25.92
N VAL A 341 -5.04 31.54 -26.11
CA VAL A 341 -5.76 32.22 -27.19
C VAL A 341 -5.59 33.72 -26.96
N PRO A 342 -5.12 34.51 -27.93
CA PRO A 342 -4.82 35.92 -27.75
C PRO A 342 -6.11 36.72 -27.80
N LEU A 343 -6.98 36.69 -26.77
CA LEU A 343 -8.18 37.55 -26.71
C LEU A 343 -8.89 37.63 -25.33
N TRP A 344 -8.23 37.37 -24.20
CA TRP A 344 -8.85 37.55 -22.87
C TRP A 344 -8.26 38.73 -22.08
N PRO A 345 -9.04 39.77 -21.71
CA PRO A 345 -8.57 40.85 -20.85
C PRO A 345 -8.14 40.31 -19.47
N ARG A 346 -6.96 40.74 -19.01
CA ARG A 346 -6.29 40.30 -17.76
C ARG A 346 -7.12 40.44 -16.48
N THR A 347 -8.27 41.12 -16.52
CA THR A 347 -9.14 41.38 -15.37
C THR A 347 -10.06 40.21 -14.98
N ARG A 348 -10.31 39.22 -15.85
CA ARG A 348 -11.20 38.07 -15.51
C ARG A 348 -10.50 36.81 -14.98
N LEU A 349 -9.17 36.77 -14.95
CA LEU A 349 -8.42 35.62 -14.41
C LEU A 349 -8.45 35.53 -12.88
N ARG A 350 -8.68 36.66 -12.18
CA ARG A 350 -8.81 36.68 -10.71
C ARG A 350 -10.14 36.11 -10.22
N ASP A 351 -11.24 36.30 -10.95
CA ASP A 351 -12.56 35.81 -10.53
C ASP A 351 -12.74 34.29 -10.70
N LEU A 352 -11.97 33.66 -11.60
CA LEU A 352 -11.98 32.20 -11.77
C LEU A 352 -11.21 31.48 -10.66
N GLN A 353 -10.13 32.06 -10.12
CA GLN A 353 -9.39 31.48 -8.99
C GLN A 353 -10.24 31.37 -7.71
N THR A 354 -11.20 32.26 -7.52
CA THR A 354 -12.08 32.25 -6.34
C THR A 354 -13.21 31.22 -6.47
N ARG A 355 -13.68 30.92 -7.69
CA ARG A 355 -14.76 29.94 -7.92
C ARG A 355 -14.30 28.48 -7.99
N SER A 356 -13.01 28.22 -8.26
CA SER A 356 -12.45 26.85 -8.22
C SER A 356 -12.35 26.24 -6.82
N ARG A 357 -12.55 27.03 -5.75
CA ARG A 357 -12.62 26.54 -4.35
C ARG A 357 -14.00 25.97 -3.95
N LEU A 358 -15.03 26.10 -4.79
CA LEU A 358 -16.42 25.75 -4.44
C LEU A 358 -16.91 24.40 -5.00
N TYR A 359 -16.07 23.65 -5.72
CA TYR A 359 -16.42 22.32 -6.27
C TYR A 359 -15.41 21.23 -5.84
N LEU A 360 -14.93 21.33 -4.60
CA LEU A 360 -14.16 20.30 -3.92
C LEU A 360 -14.77 20.10 -2.53
N SER A 361 -15.91 19.42 -2.49
CA SER A 361 -16.46 18.70 -1.33
C SER A 361 -16.96 17.36 -1.82
#